data_AF-A0A5B7HY16-F1
#
_entry.id   AF-A0A5B7HY16-F1
#
_cell.length_a   1.000
_cell.length_b   1.000
_cell.length_c   1.000
_cell.angle_alpha   90.00
_cell.angle_beta   90.00
_cell.angle_gamma   90.00
#
_symmetry.space_group_name_H-M   'P 1'
#
loop_
_entity.id
_entity.type
_entity.pdbx_description
1 polymer ?
#
loop_
_entity_poly.entity_id
_entity_poly.type
_entity_poly.pdbx_seq_one_letter_code
_entity_poly.pdbx_strand_id
1 'polypeptide(L)'
;MRRRGVLAVAVAVMVVTVVCGEEQNQGQECKAQRTCAQCIQTAGCAWCINPKSGEHCQSAQDFTKATCSISDIQNPKNAFQLVQDEELTGE
;
A
#
# COMPACT_ATOMS: atom_id res chain seq x y z
N MET A 1 -4.83 29.63 -34.93
CA MET A 1 -3.99 29.33 -33.74
C MET A 1 -4.80 28.82 -32.53
N ARG A 2 -5.83 27.96 -32.71
CA ARG A 2 -6.72 27.51 -31.60
C ARG A 2 -6.62 26.01 -31.24
N ARG A 3 -5.84 25.21 -31.98
CA ARG A 3 -5.75 23.74 -31.79
C ARG A 3 -4.65 23.30 -30.83
N ARG A 4 -3.59 24.11 -30.65
CA ARG A 4 -2.44 23.78 -29.78
C ARG A 4 -2.76 23.94 -28.28
N GLY A 5 -3.59 24.92 -27.91
CA GLY A 5 -3.99 25.15 -26.52
C GLY A 5 -4.92 24.06 -25.96
N VAL A 6 -5.76 23.44 -26.80
CA VAL A 6 -6.73 22.41 -26.37
C VAL A 6 -6.02 21.08 -26.06
N LEU A 7 -4.98 20.72 -26.82
CA LEU A 7 -4.20 19.51 -26.60
C LEU A 7 -3.41 19.57 -25.28
N ALA A 8 -2.79 20.71 -24.98
CA ALA A 8 -2.01 20.88 -23.74
C ALA A 8 -2.88 20.76 -22.48
N VAL A 9 -4.10 21.32 -22.51
CA VAL A 9 -5.05 21.23 -21.39
C VAL A 9 -5.58 19.81 -21.21
N ALA A 10 -5.89 19.10 -22.29
CA ALA A 10 -6.36 17.71 -22.21
C ALA A 10 -5.30 16.77 -21.62
N VAL A 11 -4.02 16.96 -21.97
CA VAL A 11 -2.91 16.17 -21.41
C VAL A 11 -2.70 16.50 -19.93
N ALA A 12 -2.75 17.78 -19.53
CA ALA A 12 -2.61 18.16 -18.14
C ALA A 12 -3.74 17.60 -17.25
N VAL A 13 -4.97 17.55 -17.76
CA VAL A 13 -6.12 16.97 -17.02
C VAL A 13 -5.99 15.46 -16.86
N MET A 14 -5.49 14.73 -17.86
CA MET A 14 -5.26 13.28 -17.74
C MET A 14 -4.19 12.92 -16.70
N VAL A 15 -3.14 13.74 -16.55
CA VAL A 15 -2.07 13.47 -15.57
C VAL A 15 -2.57 13.61 -14.13
N VAL A 16 -3.49 14.54 -13.85
CA VAL A 16 -4.02 14.76 -12.49
C VAL A 16 -4.95 13.64 -12.04
N THR A 17 -5.72 13.02 -12.94
CA THR A 17 -6.67 11.95 -12.57
C THR A 17 -6.03 10.62 -12.23
N VAL A 18 -4.79 10.35 -12.69
CA VAL A 18 -4.10 9.08 -12.42
C VAL A 18 -3.53 9.03 -11.00
N VAL A 19 -3.21 10.18 -10.40
CA VAL A 19 -2.43 10.25 -9.14
C VAL A 19 -3.29 10.05 -7.87
N CYS A 20 -4.62 10.17 -7.94
CA CYS A 20 -5.48 10.13 -6.75
C CYS A 20 -6.38 8.88 -6.64
N GLY A 21 -6.27 7.91 -7.55
CA GLY A 21 -7.15 6.74 -7.60
C GLY A 21 -6.76 5.57 -6.69
N GLU A 22 -5.58 5.63 -6.05
CA GLU A 22 -4.96 4.45 -5.43
C GLU A 22 -5.45 4.18 -3.98
N GLU A 23 -5.91 5.19 -3.24
CA GLU A 23 -6.23 5.02 -1.81
C GLU A 23 -7.55 4.30 -1.51
N GLN A 24 -8.60 4.48 -2.32
CA GLN A 24 -9.90 3.84 -2.04
C GLN A 24 -9.94 2.35 -2.36
N ASN A 25 -9.13 1.88 -3.32
CA ASN A 25 -9.11 0.47 -3.71
C ASN A 25 -8.37 -0.38 -2.66
N GLN A 26 -7.28 0.16 -2.10
CA GLN A 26 -6.40 -0.57 -1.19
C GLN A 26 -7.13 -1.08 0.06
N GLY A 27 -8.04 -0.30 0.64
CA GLY A 27 -8.85 -0.75 1.78
C GLY A 27 -9.76 -1.94 1.46
N GLN A 28 -10.31 -2.00 0.24
CA GLN A 28 -11.13 -3.13 -0.21
C GLN A 28 -10.26 -4.37 -0.49
N GLU A 29 -9.06 -4.19 -1.03
CA GLU A 29 -8.11 -5.27 -1.27
C GLU A 29 -7.64 -5.94 0.04
N CYS A 30 -7.38 -5.17 1.09
CA CYS A 30 -7.03 -5.72 2.40
C CYS A 30 -8.17 -6.59 2.96
N LYS A 31 -9.41 -6.10 2.93
CA LYS A 31 -10.58 -6.80 3.48
C LYS A 31 -10.93 -8.09 2.75
N ALA A 32 -10.50 -8.24 1.49
CA ALA A 32 -10.66 -9.47 0.74
C ALA A 32 -9.77 -10.62 1.27
N GLN A 33 -8.66 -10.30 1.95
CA GLN A 33 -7.73 -11.30 2.46
C GLN A 33 -8.24 -11.95 3.75
N ARG A 34 -8.28 -13.28 3.76
CA ARG A 34 -8.82 -14.08 4.88
C ARG A 34 -7.75 -14.68 5.78
N THR A 35 -6.49 -14.64 5.35
CA THR A 35 -5.37 -15.21 6.10
C THR A 35 -4.31 -14.16 6.37
N CYS A 36 -3.60 -14.30 7.49
CA CYS A 36 -2.51 -13.40 7.87
C CYS A 36 -1.45 -13.30 6.77
N ALA A 37 -1.00 -14.45 6.25
CA ALA A 37 0.04 -14.50 5.21
C ALA A 37 -0.33 -13.70 3.95
N GLN A 38 -1.56 -13.82 3.47
CA GLN A 38 -2.02 -13.07 2.30
C GLN A 38 -2.16 -11.57 2.61
N CYS A 39 -2.66 -11.24 3.81
CA CYS A 39 -2.81 -9.87 4.25
C CYS A 39 -1.47 -9.12 4.29
N ILE A 40 -0.46 -9.66 4.98
CA ILE A 40 0.85 -9.00 5.15
C ILE A 40 1.67 -8.94 3.85
N GLN A 41 1.33 -9.75 2.84
CA GLN A 41 1.93 -9.70 1.51
C GLN A 41 1.26 -8.66 0.61
N THR A 42 0.06 -8.18 0.98
CA THR A 42 -0.65 -7.15 0.23
C THR A 42 -0.11 -5.78 0.65
N ALA A 43 0.36 -5.01 -0.33
CA ALA A 43 0.98 -3.72 -0.08
C ALA A 43 0.03 -2.79 0.69
N GLY A 44 0.53 -2.18 1.78
CA GLY A 44 -0.21 -1.23 2.62
C GLY A 44 -1.24 -1.85 3.57
N CYS A 45 -1.40 -3.18 3.57
CA CYS A 45 -2.28 -3.87 4.51
C CYS A 45 -1.52 -4.28 5.79
N ALA A 46 -2.26 -4.43 6.87
CA ALA A 46 -1.75 -5.01 8.11
C ALA A 46 -2.78 -5.96 8.73
N TRP A 47 -2.31 -6.90 9.53
CA TRP A 47 -3.14 -7.95 10.14
C TRP A 47 -3.24 -7.76 11.65
N CYS A 48 -4.44 -7.83 12.21
CA CYS A 48 -4.68 -7.89 13.64
C CYS A 48 -4.91 -9.34 14.09
N ILE A 49 -4.12 -9.81 15.05
CA ILE A 49 -4.28 -11.15 15.62
C ILE A 49 -5.60 -11.26 16.40
N ASN A 50 -5.92 -10.25 17.20
CA ASN A 50 -7.13 -10.20 18.04
C ASN A 50 -7.96 -8.93 17.76
N PRO A 51 -8.75 -8.89 16.68
CA PRO A 51 -9.53 -7.71 16.32
C PRO A 51 -10.72 -7.52 17.26
N LYS A 52 -10.99 -6.26 17.63
CA LYS A 52 -12.18 -5.89 18.41
C LYS A 52 -13.41 -5.69 17.51
N SER A 53 -13.19 -5.33 16.25
CA SER A 53 -14.23 -5.08 15.24
C SER A 53 -14.57 -6.32 14.39
N GLY A 54 -13.86 -7.44 14.58
CA GLY A 54 -14.02 -8.67 13.80
C GLY A 54 -13.29 -8.69 12.44
N GLU A 55 -12.77 -7.55 11.97
CA GLU A 55 -11.93 -7.51 10.77
C GLU A 55 -10.46 -7.72 11.14
N HIS A 56 -9.86 -8.79 10.62
CA HIS A 56 -8.45 -9.08 10.85
C HIS A 56 -7.52 -8.32 9.89
N CYS A 57 -7.88 -8.15 8.62
CA CYS A 57 -7.06 -7.47 7.63
C CYS A 57 -7.72 -6.16 7.18
N GLN A 58 -6.96 -5.07 7.24
CA GLN A 58 -7.38 -3.74 6.81
C GLN A 58 -6.15 -2.92 6.42
N SER A 59 -6.37 -1.71 5.90
CA SER A 59 -5.26 -0.78 5.65
C SER A 59 -4.49 -0.53 6.94
N ALA A 60 -3.16 -0.49 6.86
CA ALA A 60 -2.31 -0.22 8.01
C ALA A 60 -2.63 1.13 8.68
N GLN A 61 -3.17 2.08 7.90
CA GLN A 61 -3.57 3.41 8.36
C GLN A 61 -4.90 3.40 9.14
N ASP A 62 -5.76 2.41 8.92
CA ASP A 62 -7.09 2.33 9.51
C ASP A 62 -7.07 1.72 10.93
N PHE A 63 -5.91 1.22 11.38
CA PHE A 63 -5.80 0.64 12.71
C PHE A 63 -5.83 1.72 13.78
N THR A 64 -6.82 1.61 14.66
CA THR A 64 -6.96 2.45 15.84
C THR A 64 -6.94 1.57 17.09
N LYS A 65 -6.69 2.16 18.27
CA LYS A 65 -6.78 1.42 19.55
C LYS A 65 -8.17 0.79 19.80
N ALA A 66 -9.19 1.31 19.13
CA ALA A 66 -10.56 0.79 19.18
C ALA A 66 -10.75 -0.46 18.31
N THR A 67 -9.99 -0.62 17.22
CA THR A 67 -10.08 -1.76 16.30
C THR A 67 -9.07 -2.86 16.61
N CYS A 68 -7.85 -2.50 17.00
CA CYS A 68 -6.78 -3.45 17.35
C CYS A 68 -5.82 -2.89 18.41
N SER A 69 -5.25 -3.76 19.26
CA SER A 69 -4.11 -3.38 20.11
C SER A 69 -2.84 -3.27 19.27
N ILE A 70 -1.97 -2.31 19.56
CA ILE A 70 -0.70 -2.13 18.82
C ILE A 70 0.17 -3.39 18.91
N SER A 71 0.14 -4.09 20.05
CA SER A 71 0.86 -5.37 20.25
C SER A 71 0.39 -6.50 19.34
N ASP A 72 -0.83 -6.41 18.82
CA ASP A 72 -1.49 -7.47 18.09
C ASP A 72 -1.47 -7.21 16.57
N ILE A 73 -0.89 -6.07 16.15
CA ILE A 73 -0.75 -5.69 14.74
C ILE A 73 0.52 -6.34 14.18
N GLN A 74 0.33 -7.09 13.10
CA GLN A 74 1.38 -7.65 12.26
C GLN A 74 1.45 -6.84 10.97
N ASN A 75 2.53 -6.08 10.84
CA ASN A 75 2.87 -5.31 9.64
C ASN A 75 4.38 -5.42 9.40
N PRO A 76 4.86 -6.57 8.91
CA PRO A 76 6.28 -6.76 8.64
C PRO A 76 6.71 -5.80 7.54
N LYS A 77 7.64 -4.91 7.86
CA LYS A 77 8.29 -4.08 6.86
C LYS A 77 9.33 -4.90 6.12
N ASN A 78 9.40 -4.74 4.81
CA ASN A 78 10.54 -5.23 4.04
C ASN A 78 11.77 -4.47 4.53
N ALA A 79 12.75 -5.20 5.06
CA ALA A 79 14.08 -4.71 5.35
C ALA A 79 15.06 -5.50 4.49
N PHE A 80 15.94 -4.80 3.77
CA PHE A 80 17.04 -5.42 3.07
C PHE A 80 18.34 -4.92 3.69
N GLN A 81 19.32 -5.81 3.74
CA GLN A 81 20.68 -5.50 4.16
C GLN A 81 21.62 -6.14 3.15
N LEU A 82 22.52 -5.36 2.57
CA LEU A 82 23.60 -5.90 1.76
C LEU A 82 24.55 -6.63 2.71
N VAL A 83 24.67 -7.95 2.54
CA VAL A 83 25.60 -8.77 3.34
C VAL A 83 27.02 -8.62 2.80
N GLN A 84 27.17 -8.42 1.50
CA GLN A 84 28.43 -8.21 0.81
C GLN A 84 28.19 -7.27 -0.37
N ASP A 85 29.02 -6.25 -0.48
CA ASP A 85 28.93 -5.17 -1.48
C ASP A 85 30.32 -4.93 -2.05
N GLU A 86 30.88 -5.96 -2.71
CA GLU A 86 32.18 -5.88 -3.38
C GLU A 86 32.00 -5.40 -4.82
N GLU A 87 32.89 -4.52 -5.27
CA GLU A 87 32.88 -4.01 -6.64
C GLU A 87 33.17 -5.14 -7.65
N LEU A 88 32.40 -5.16 -8.74
CA LEU A 88 32.62 -6.08 -9.84
C LEU A 88 33.89 -5.67 -10.61
N THR A 89 34.93 -6.51 -10.58
CA THR A 89 36.09 -6.37 -11.47
C THR A 89 35.79 -7.07 -12.79
N GLY A 90 35.76 -6.33 -13.90
CA GLY A 90 35.59 -6.92 -15.24
C GLY A 90 36.85 -7.65 -15.69
N GLU A 91 36.69 -8.89 -16.14
CA GLU A 91 37.69 -9.65 -16.92
C GLU A 91 37.61 -9.31 -18.41
#